data_AF-A0A550HC95-F1
#
_entry.id   AF-A0A550HC95-F1
#
_cell.length_a   1.000
_cell.length_b   1.000
_cell.length_c   1.000
_cell.angle_alpha   90.00
_cell.angle_beta   90.00
_cell.angle_gamma   90.00
#
_symmetry.space_group_name_H-M   'P 1'
#
loop_
_entity.id
_entity.type
_entity.pdbx_description
1 polymer ?
#
loop_
_entity_poly.entity_id
_entity_poly.type
_entity_poly.pdbx_seq_one_letter_code
_entity_poly.pdbx_strand_id
1 'polypeptide(L)' 'MDVALVRPELVVEVGVDVDRDASGRWRHPVRLHRTRPDLVPTDISDGAPPATGSA' A
#
# COMPACT_ATOMS: atom_id res chain seq x y z
N MET A 1 10.47 7.33 -21.78
CA MET A 1 9.40 6.84 -20.89
C MET A 1 8.34 7.93 -20.85
N ASP A 2 7.09 7.57 -21.03
CA ASP A 2 5.98 8.53 -21.05
C ASP A 2 5.26 8.49 -19.69
N VAL A 3 4.82 9.65 -19.19
CA VAL A 3 4.19 9.80 -17.88
C VAL A 3 2.87 10.52 -18.08
N ALA A 4 1.77 9.83 -17.77
CA ALA A 4 0.44 10.40 -17.77
C ALA A 4 -0.01 10.69 -16.33
N LEU A 5 -0.34 11.95 -16.05
CA LEU A 5 -1.02 12.31 -14.82
C LEU A 5 -2.51 11.98 -14.95
N VAL A 6 -3.04 11.30 -13.94
CA VAL A 6 -4.45 10.93 -13.86
C VAL A 6 -5.05 11.41 -12.55
N ARG A 7 -6.36 11.62 -12.53
CA ARG A 7 -7.07 11.85 -11.26
C ARG A 7 -7.12 10.53 -10.48
N PRO A 8 -6.76 10.53 -9.19
CA PRO A 8 -6.81 9.32 -8.38
C PRO A 8 -8.26 9.04 -7.98
N GLU A 9 -8.90 8.10 -8.67
CA GLU A 9 -10.28 7.68 -8.39
C GLU A 9 -10.35 6.19 -7.99
N LEU A 10 -9.37 5.40 -8.41
CA LEU A 10 -9.32 3.96 -8.15
C LEU A 10 -8.59 3.65 -6.84
N VAL A 11 -9.29 2.97 -5.93
CA VAL A 11 -8.71 2.39 -4.70
C VAL A 11 -8.48 0.89 -4.90
N VAL A 12 -7.31 0.41 -4.47
CA VAL A 12 -6.95 -1.01 -4.54
C VAL A 12 -6.40 -1.50 -3.22
N GLU A 13 -6.66 -2.77 -2.92
CA GLU A 13 -6.05 -3.47 -1.80
C GLU A 13 -4.70 -4.05 -2.24
N VAL A 14 -3.65 -3.76 -1.48
CA VAL A 14 -2.29 -4.27 -1.73
C VAL A 14 -1.73 -5.01 -0.52
N GLY A 15 -1.03 -6.10 -0.78
CA GLY A 15 -0.26 -6.83 0.21
C GLY A 15 1.18 -6.38 0.09
N VAL A 16 1.71 -5.80 1.16
CA VAL A 16 3.11 -5.41 1.24
C VAL A 16 3.86 -6.53 1.94
N ASP A 17 4.83 -7.12 1.26
CA ASP A 17 5.77 -8.01 1.92
C ASP A 17 6.71 -7.18 2.80
N VAL A 18 6.75 -7.54 4.08
CA VAL A 18 7.60 -6.92 5.09
C VAL A 18 8.90 -7.70 5.29
N ASP A 19 9.09 -8.78 4.53
CA ASP A 19 10.23 -9.65 4.71
C ASP A 19 11.53 -8.90 4.39
N ARG A 20 12.47 -8.97 5.32
CA ARG A 20 13.78 -8.37 5.16
C ARG A 20 14.73 -9.47 4.70
N ASP A 21 15.57 -9.17 3.72
CA ASP A 21 16.67 -10.08 3.38
C ASP A 21 17.63 -10.24 4.57
N ALA A 22 18.55 -11.22 4.48
CA ALA A 22 19.51 -11.49 5.55
C ALA A 22 20.41 -10.28 5.92
N SER A 23 20.45 -9.24 5.08
CA SER A 23 21.15 -7.98 5.34
C SER A 23 20.26 -6.88 5.94
N GLY A 24 19.01 -7.21 6.29
CA GLY A 24 18.06 -6.28 6.89
C GLY A 24 17.42 -5.32 5.88
N ARG A 25 17.61 -5.52 4.57
CA ARG A 25 16.95 -4.72 3.54
C ARG A 25 15.57 -5.26 3.30
N TRP A 26 14.60 -4.37 3.32
CA TRP A 26 13.24 -4.68 2.90
C TRP A 26 13.23 -5.22 1.48
N ARG A 27 12.76 -6.45 1.34
CA ARG A 27 12.24 -6.91 0.05
C ARG A 27 10.85 -6.28 0.01
N HIS A 28 10.64 -5.31 -0.88
CA HIS A 28 9.37 -4.62 -1.01
C HIS A 28 8.54 -5.13 -2.21
N PRO A 29 8.25 -6.44 -2.38
CA PRO A 29 7.20 -6.81 -3.31
C PRO A 29 5.85 -6.36 -2.76
N VAL A 30 5.25 -5.40 -3.45
CA VAL A 30 3.83 -5.05 -3.30
C VAL A 30 3.04 -5.91 -4.28
N ARG A 31 2.07 -6.67 -3.79
CA ARG A 31 1.16 -7.46 -4.62
C ARG A 31 -0.20 -6.80 -4.65
N LEU A 32 -0.77 -6.67 -5.85
CA LEU A 32 -2.15 -6.22 -6.03
C LEU A 32 -3.10 -7.38 -5.69
N HIS A 33 -4.08 -7.13 -4.82
CA HIS A 33 -5.09 -8.13 -4.45
C HIS A 33 -6.38 -7.93 -5.24
N ARG A 34 -7.03 -6.77 -5.09
CA ARG A 34 -8.31 -6.46 -5.75
C ARG A 34 -8.60 -4.96 -5.76
N THR A 35 -9.48 -4.55 -6.66
CA THR A 35 -10.10 -3.23 -6.63
C THR A 35 -11.11 -3.13 -5.50
N ARG A 36 -11.22 -1.96 -4.86
CA ARG A 36 -12.20 -1.64 -3.82
C ARG A 36 -13.18 -0.58 -4.34
N PRO A 37 -14.17 -0.97 -5.19
CA PRO A 37 -15.14 -0.02 -5.73
C PRO A 37 -16.08 0.55 -4.67
N ASP A 38 -16.06 -0.03 -3.47
CA ASP A 38 -16.80 0.40 -2.28
C ASP A 38 -16.11 1.53 -1.49
N LEU A 39 -14.88 1.91 -1.86
CA LEU A 39 -14.10 2.95 -1.19
C LEU A 39 -13.78 4.11 -2.14
N VAL A 40 -13.74 5.32 -1.60
CA VAL A 40 -13.20 6.50 -2.28
C VAL A 40 -11.84 6.90 -1.68
N PRO A 41 -10.98 7.63 -2.41
CA PRO A 41 -9.64 7.97 -1.95
C PRO A 41 -9.59 8.65 -0.59
N THR A 42 -10.60 9.45 -0.25
CA THR A 42 -10.69 10.15 1.04
C THR A 42 -10.94 9.22 2.24
N ASP A 43 -11.35 7.98 1.99
CA ASP A 43 -11.57 6.99 3.05
C ASP A 43 -10.27 6.34 3.53
N ILE A 44 -9.17 6.54 2.81
CA ILE A 44 -7.86 5.95 3.11
C ILE A 44 -7.05 6.92 3.97
N SER A 45 -6.73 6.50 5.20
CA SER A 45 -5.77 7.22 6.04
C SER A 45 -4.39 7.24 5.35
N ASP A 46 -3.68 8.35 5.48
CA ASP A 46 -2.37 8.66 4.90
C ASP A 46 -1.19 7.81 5.44
N GLY A 47 -1.48 6.67 6.08
CA GLY A 47 -0.47 5.70 6.46
C GLY A 47 0.30 6.05 7.72
N ALA A 48 -0.36 6.55 8.77
CA ALA A 48 0.23 6.42 10.11
C ALA A 48 0.56 4.94 10.37
N PRO A 49 1.80 4.59 10.75
CA PRO A 49 2.17 3.19 10.99
C PRO A 49 1.21 2.60 12.03
N PRO A 50 0.87 1.29 11.94
CA PRO A 50 -0.05 0.68 12.89
C PRO A 50 0.50 0.97 14.28
N ALA A 51 -0.30 1.63 15.13
CA ALA A 51 0.05 1.84 16.52
C ALA A 51 0.44 0.49 17.07
N THR A 52 1.73 0.33 17.41
CA THR A 52 2.23 -0.91 17.98
C THR A 52 1.54 -1.04 19.32
N GLY A 53 0.46 -1.83 19.35
CA GLY A 53 -0.15 -2.26 20.59
C GLY A 53 0.91 -3.05 21.33
N SER A 54 1.47 -2.44 22.37
CA SER A 54 2.37 -3.11 23.29
C SER A 54 1.64 -4.30 23.90
N ALA A 55 2.30 -5.45 23.86
CA ALA A 55 1.95 -6.64 24.63
C ALA A 55 1.91 -6.35 26.13
#